data_AF-A0A534NWS8-F1
#
_entry.id   AF-A0A534NWS8-F1
#
_cell.length_a   1.000
_cell.length_b   1.000
_cell.length_c   1.000
_cell.angle_alpha   90.00
_cell.angle_beta   90.00
_cell.angle_gamma   90.00
#
_symmetry.space_group_name_H-M   'P 1'
#
loop_
_entity.id
_entity.type
_entity.pdbx_description
1 polymer ?
#
loop_
_entity_poly.entity_id
_entity_poly.type
_entity_poly.pdbx_seq_one_letter_code
_entity_poly.pdbx_strand_id
1 'polypeptide(L)'
;EVAKLDSTLTTGEERETAEEIANGANDLIYVTPERLENPEYLDLLRTRGVSLFVVDEAHCVSQWGHDFRPAYLALPDAIRALERPPILALTATATRQVVEDIVRQLGMSSAEIVNLGIERPNLRYEVLRTVNGAAKRESLLRVLREEKGSGIVYAATIRTVEDLHRFLVANSIDAGRYHGKLPTREREQVQESFMSGGTRVMVATSAFGMGVDKPDIRFVVHWNFPDSLETYLQEVGRAGRDGKPARAILLYRLEDKRVQSFFLGGKYPRRQDTLAVWSAIARGPASARELARKTDLPEKKVKVIAAQLIGAGAAERRRRHIVPLRSLRPKELDRLLSSYEKRHASDRDRLEQMMHYAQSVGCRVRTLREYFAEEPGAACGRCDNCRQPLAARPPTAARKRAPPKPAERVPRFQLGDEVRHRRYGHGKVLDVSGSNVLVAFAKDMTHKIRQDWLSPA
;
A
#
# COMPACT_ATOMS: atom_id res chain seq x y z
N GLU A 1 6.02 -35.72 3.17
CA GLU A 1 5.29 -34.80 4.08
C GLU A 1 5.75 -33.34 3.91
N VAL A 2 5.14 -32.36 4.60
CA VAL A 2 5.46 -30.92 4.48
C VAL A 2 6.09 -30.40 5.76
N ALA A 3 7.27 -29.78 5.67
CA ALA A 3 7.92 -29.07 6.77
C ALA A 3 7.79 -27.55 6.62
N LYS A 4 7.89 -26.83 7.75
CA LYS A 4 7.94 -25.36 7.79
C LYS A 4 9.13 -24.90 8.62
N LEU A 5 9.90 -23.94 8.12
CA LEU A 5 10.99 -23.28 8.82
C LEU A 5 10.69 -21.77 8.83
N ASP A 6 10.08 -21.29 9.92
CA ASP A 6 9.72 -19.88 10.10
C ASP A 6 10.00 -19.39 11.53
N SER A 7 9.75 -18.11 11.80
CA SER A 7 10.03 -17.46 13.10
C SER A 7 9.03 -17.80 14.22
N THR A 8 8.01 -18.62 13.95
CA THR A 8 6.98 -18.97 14.93
C THR A 8 7.28 -20.25 15.70
N LEU A 9 8.21 -21.06 15.21
CA LEU A 9 8.66 -22.28 15.88
C LEU A 9 9.50 -21.97 17.12
N THR A 10 9.32 -22.79 18.15
CA THR A 10 10.21 -22.85 19.30
C THR A 10 11.51 -23.55 18.95
N THR A 11 12.57 -23.33 19.73
CA THR A 11 13.88 -23.96 19.50
C THR A 11 13.82 -25.50 19.49
N GLY A 12 12.87 -26.10 20.23
CA GLY A 12 12.65 -27.54 20.21
C GLY A 12 12.06 -28.02 18.88
N GLU A 13 10.97 -27.37 18.44
CA GLU A 13 10.28 -27.67 17.17
C GLU A 13 11.20 -27.42 15.96
N GLU A 14 12.03 -26.37 15.99
CA GLU A 14 13.02 -26.11 14.95
C GLU A 14 14.02 -27.25 14.81
N ARG A 15 14.49 -27.81 15.93
CA ARG A 15 15.45 -28.91 15.93
C ARG A 15 14.82 -30.20 15.42
N GLU A 16 13.63 -30.52 15.87
CA GLU A 16 12.87 -31.68 15.40
C GLU A 16 12.63 -31.59 13.89
N THR A 17 12.15 -30.44 13.40
CA THR A 17 11.96 -30.20 11.96
C THR A 17 13.27 -30.34 11.17
N ALA A 18 14.38 -29.83 11.70
CA ALA A 18 15.69 -29.97 11.04
C ALA A 18 16.16 -31.44 10.98
N GLU A 19 15.90 -32.22 12.03
CA GLU A 19 16.21 -33.66 12.07
C GLU A 19 15.32 -34.44 11.07
N GLU A 20 14.04 -34.12 10.96
CA GLU A 20 13.13 -34.70 9.95
C GLU A 20 13.61 -34.42 8.51
N ILE A 21 13.99 -33.17 8.24
CA ILE A 21 14.53 -32.76 6.94
C ILE A 21 15.82 -33.53 6.64
N ALA A 22 16.72 -33.64 7.61
CA ALA A 22 17.98 -34.37 7.47
C ALA A 22 17.75 -35.85 7.14
N ASN A 23 16.76 -36.47 7.77
CA ASN A 23 16.38 -37.87 7.55
C ASN A 23 15.57 -38.06 6.25
N GLY A 24 15.20 -36.97 5.57
CA GLY A 24 14.50 -37.00 4.29
C GLY A 24 13.00 -37.32 4.40
N ALA A 25 12.38 -37.07 5.56
CA ALA A 25 10.95 -37.31 5.77
C ALA A 25 10.03 -36.34 4.98
N ASN A 26 10.57 -35.18 4.56
CA ASN A 26 9.79 -34.11 3.94
C ASN A 26 10.08 -33.97 2.43
N ASP A 27 9.02 -33.80 1.65
CA ASP A 27 9.05 -33.58 0.20
C ASP A 27 8.97 -32.08 -0.16
N LEU A 28 8.27 -31.31 0.68
CA LEU A 28 8.15 -29.86 0.57
C LEU A 28 8.59 -29.19 1.86
N ILE A 29 9.39 -28.14 1.73
CA ILE A 29 9.90 -27.36 2.87
C ILE A 29 9.56 -25.89 2.61
N TYR A 30 8.65 -25.33 3.40
CA TYR A 30 8.37 -23.90 3.38
C TYR A 30 9.37 -23.16 4.25
N VAL A 31 10.04 -22.16 3.71
CA VAL A 31 11.05 -21.39 4.43
C VAL A 31 10.79 -19.90 4.24
N THR A 32 10.84 -19.12 5.32
CA THR A 32 10.80 -17.65 5.19
C THR A 32 12.14 -17.13 4.67
N PRO A 33 12.17 -16.06 3.84
CA PRO A 33 13.42 -15.55 3.27
C PRO A 33 14.50 -15.24 4.32
N GLU A 34 14.10 -14.73 5.49
CA GLU A 34 15.00 -14.42 6.59
C GLU A 34 15.71 -15.66 7.16
N ARG A 35 15.10 -16.85 7.07
CA ARG A 35 15.71 -18.11 7.53
C ARG A 35 16.74 -18.64 6.55
N LEU A 36 16.62 -18.31 5.27
CA LEU A 36 17.61 -18.67 4.25
C LEU A 36 18.92 -17.86 4.37
N GLU A 37 18.98 -16.89 5.28
CA GLU A 37 20.24 -16.20 5.63
C GLU A 37 21.08 -17.02 6.64
N ASN A 38 20.51 -18.05 7.29
CA ASN A 38 21.23 -18.89 8.24
C ASN A 38 22.08 -19.96 7.51
N PRO A 39 23.42 -19.94 7.65
CA PRO A 39 24.30 -20.92 7.02
C PRO A 39 23.98 -22.38 7.39
N GLU A 40 23.58 -22.65 8.64
CA GLU A 40 23.29 -24.02 9.11
C GLU A 40 22.12 -24.64 8.35
N TYR A 41 21.07 -23.84 8.06
CA TYR A 41 19.95 -24.32 7.26
C TYR A 41 20.30 -24.48 5.79
N LEU A 42 21.12 -23.58 5.24
CA LEU A 42 21.59 -23.73 3.86
C LEU A 42 22.42 -25.00 3.69
N ASP A 43 23.30 -25.32 4.64
CA ASP A 43 24.12 -26.53 4.61
C ASP A 43 23.28 -27.80 4.76
N LEU A 44 22.27 -27.79 5.64
CA LEU A 44 21.30 -28.89 5.76
C LEU A 44 20.58 -29.14 4.43
N LEU A 45 19.99 -28.10 3.85
CA LEU A 45 19.24 -28.19 2.59
C LEU A 45 20.13 -28.60 1.42
N ARG A 46 21.36 -28.07 1.36
CA ARG A 46 22.36 -28.43 0.36
C ARG A 46 22.75 -29.90 0.48
N THR A 47 23.03 -30.38 1.69
CA THR A 47 23.43 -31.79 1.94
C THR A 47 22.34 -32.75 1.53
N ARG A 48 21.07 -32.40 1.78
CA ARG A 48 19.92 -33.21 1.36
C ARG A 48 19.71 -33.17 -0.17
N GLY A 49 20.08 -32.05 -0.80
CA GLY A 49 19.89 -31.81 -2.22
C GLY A 49 18.49 -31.26 -2.52
N VAL A 50 18.45 -30.08 -3.15
CA VAL A 50 17.21 -29.40 -3.53
C VAL A 50 16.93 -29.66 -5.00
N SER A 51 15.79 -30.28 -5.30
CA SER A 51 15.38 -30.58 -6.68
C SER A 51 14.68 -29.41 -7.38
N LEU A 52 14.04 -28.52 -6.62
CA LEU A 52 13.34 -27.34 -7.12
C LEU A 52 13.30 -26.26 -6.03
N PHE A 53 13.60 -25.02 -6.41
CA PHE A 53 13.48 -23.85 -5.54
C PHE A 53 12.31 -22.99 -5.98
N VAL A 54 11.27 -22.90 -5.16
CA VAL A 54 10.05 -22.15 -5.46
C VAL A 54 10.04 -20.82 -4.74
N VAL A 55 9.91 -19.72 -5.49
CA VAL A 55 9.69 -18.37 -4.95
C VAL A 55 8.22 -18.01 -5.18
N ASP A 56 7.40 -18.19 -4.15
CA ASP A 56 6.03 -17.70 -4.15
C ASP A 56 6.00 -16.18 -3.89
N GLU A 57 4.95 -15.51 -4.34
CA GLU A 57 4.82 -14.04 -4.33
C GLU A 57 6.08 -13.31 -4.83
N ALA A 58 6.65 -13.82 -5.92
CA ALA A 58 7.94 -13.39 -6.45
C ALA A 58 8.04 -11.88 -6.72
N HIS A 59 6.92 -11.17 -6.91
CA HIS A 59 6.91 -9.70 -7.00
C HIS A 59 7.59 -9.00 -5.81
N CYS A 60 7.68 -9.65 -4.63
CA CYS A 60 8.36 -9.13 -3.44
C CYS A 60 9.86 -8.87 -3.64
N VAL A 61 10.51 -9.59 -4.57
CA VAL A 61 11.93 -9.36 -4.91
C VAL A 61 12.14 -8.08 -5.72
N SER A 62 11.11 -7.65 -6.45
CA SER A 62 11.20 -6.48 -7.31
C SER A 62 11.00 -5.20 -6.50
N GLN A 63 11.92 -4.25 -6.70
CA GLN A 63 11.75 -2.90 -6.12
C GLN A 63 10.59 -2.14 -6.78
N TRP A 64 10.14 -2.62 -7.94
CA TRP A 64 8.97 -2.18 -8.68
C TRP A 64 7.75 -3.06 -8.42
N GLY A 65 7.80 -3.96 -7.43
CA GLY A 65 6.62 -4.65 -6.89
C GLY A 65 5.86 -3.76 -5.91
N HIS A 66 4.58 -4.08 -5.67
CA HIS A 66 3.72 -3.34 -4.73
C HIS A 66 4.03 -3.68 -3.26
N ASP A 67 4.60 -4.86 -2.98
CA ASP A 67 5.04 -5.30 -1.64
C ASP A 67 6.53 -5.69 -1.59
N PHE A 68 7.43 -4.79 -2.00
CA PHE A 68 8.88 -5.05 -1.94
C PHE A 68 9.35 -5.42 -0.52
N ARG A 69 10.04 -6.55 -0.37
CA ARG A 69 10.61 -7.03 0.90
C ARG A 69 12.13 -7.17 0.82
N PRO A 70 12.91 -6.45 1.65
CA PRO A 70 14.36 -6.53 1.63
C PRO A 70 14.94 -7.94 1.76
N ALA A 71 14.32 -8.81 2.57
CA ALA A 71 14.79 -10.18 2.78
C ALA A 71 14.79 -11.02 1.48
N TYR A 72 13.97 -10.68 0.49
CA TYR A 72 13.98 -11.36 -0.82
C TYR A 72 15.26 -11.08 -1.62
N LEU A 73 16.00 -10.01 -1.31
CA LEU A 73 17.28 -9.71 -1.97
C LEU A 73 18.38 -10.70 -1.61
N ALA A 74 18.22 -11.50 -0.54
CA ALA A 74 19.17 -12.55 -0.15
C ALA A 74 18.93 -13.87 -0.91
N LEU A 75 17.78 -14.05 -1.56
CA LEU A 75 17.45 -15.27 -2.29
C LEU A 75 18.48 -15.67 -3.36
N PRO A 76 19.08 -14.75 -4.14
CA PRO A 76 20.10 -15.13 -5.12
C PRO A 76 21.35 -15.73 -4.49
N ASP A 77 21.68 -15.34 -3.25
CA ASP A 77 22.81 -15.90 -2.51
C ASP A 77 22.46 -17.28 -1.98
N ALA A 78 21.26 -17.46 -1.44
CA ALA A 78 20.74 -18.77 -1.04
C ALA A 78 20.68 -19.76 -2.22
N ILE A 79 20.15 -19.34 -3.37
CA ILE A 79 20.09 -20.15 -4.59
C ILE A 79 21.50 -20.59 -5.02
N ARG A 80 22.51 -19.71 -4.91
CA ARG A 80 23.90 -20.06 -5.20
C ARG A 80 24.48 -21.04 -4.19
N ALA A 81 24.19 -20.87 -2.90
CA ALA A 81 24.64 -21.77 -1.84
C ALA A 81 24.06 -23.18 -2.00
N LEU A 82 22.83 -23.28 -2.52
CA LEU A 82 22.13 -24.54 -2.81
C LEU A 82 22.52 -25.16 -4.17
N GLU A 83 23.64 -24.72 -4.78
CA GLU A 83 24.14 -25.24 -6.07
C GLU A 83 23.22 -24.98 -7.28
N ARG A 84 22.42 -23.90 -7.22
CA ARG A 84 21.54 -23.42 -8.30
C ARG A 84 20.57 -24.50 -8.81
N PRO A 85 19.65 -24.99 -7.95
CA PRO A 85 18.58 -25.86 -8.41
C PRO A 85 17.69 -25.14 -9.43
N PRO A 86 16.88 -25.87 -10.21
CA PRO A 86 15.81 -25.27 -11.02
C PRO A 86 14.96 -24.31 -10.18
N ILE A 87 14.63 -23.14 -10.75
CA ILE A 87 13.91 -22.07 -10.04
C ILE A 87 12.53 -21.92 -10.66
N LEU A 88 11.50 -21.90 -9.81
CA LEU A 88 10.14 -21.57 -10.19
C LEU A 88 9.69 -20.32 -9.42
N ALA A 89 9.43 -19.23 -10.13
CA ALA A 89 8.92 -17.99 -9.56
C ALA A 89 7.43 -17.84 -9.88
N LEU A 90 6.60 -17.66 -8.86
CA LEU A 90 5.14 -17.59 -8.98
C LEU A 90 4.64 -16.25 -8.43
N THR A 91 3.72 -15.61 -9.15
CA THR A 91 3.00 -14.45 -8.63
C THR A 91 1.68 -14.22 -9.36
N ALA A 92 0.69 -13.70 -8.64
CA ALA A 92 -0.63 -13.41 -9.21
C ALA A 92 -0.71 -12.05 -9.93
N THR A 93 0.13 -11.08 -9.55
CA THR A 93 0.05 -9.71 -10.07
C THR A 93 1.45 -9.17 -10.33
N ALA A 94 1.86 -9.15 -11.60
CA ALA A 94 3.12 -8.55 -12.02
C ALA A 94 2.97 -7.82 -13.35
N THR A 95 3.45 -6.58 -13.40
CA THR A 95 3.63 -5.86 -14.67
C THR A 95 4.85 -6.40 -15.39
N ARG A 96 4.99 -6.11 -16.70
CA ARG A 96 6.16 -6.49 -17.49
C ARG A 96 7.50 -6.11 -16.81
N GLN A 97 7.58 -4.89 -16.28
CA GLN A 97 8.77 -4.40 -15.58
C GLN A 97 9.07 -5.22 -14.31
N VAL A 98 8.05 -5.68 -13.59
CA VAL A 98 8.20 -6.55 -12.43
C VAL A 98 8.70 -7.93 -12.84
N VAL A 99 8.14 -8.50 -13.91
CA VAL A 99 8.59 -9.81 -14.44
C VAL A 99 10.07 -9.75 -14.83
N GLU A 100 10.47 -8.72 -15.59
CA GLU A 100 11.86 -8.51 -15.99
C GLU A 100 12.81 -8.34 -14.78
N ASP A 101 12.36 -7.66 -13.72
CA ASP A 101 13.13 -7.52 -12.49
C ASP A 101 13.21 -8.84 -11.71
N ILE A 102 12.13 -9.61 -11.59
CA ILE A 102 12.14 -10.95 -10.96
C ILE A 102 13.20 -11.84 -11.63
N VAL A 103 13.12 -11.95 -12.96
CA VAL A 103 14.05 -12.77 -13.77
C VAL A 103 15.50 -12.35 -13.53
N ARG A 104 15.76 -11.04 -13.52
CA ARG A 104 17.10 -10.49 -13.27
C ARG A 104 17.59 -10.77 -11.86
N GLN A 105 16.77 -10.48 -10.83
CA GLN A 105 17.16 -10.61 -9.43
C GLN A 105 17.42 -12.06 -9.07
N LEU A 106 16.53 -12.97 -9.46
CA LEU A 106 16.68 -14.41 -9.18
C LEU A 106 17.70 -15.11 -10.09
N GLY A 107 18.32 -14.39 -11.04
CA GLY A 107 19.32 -14.96 -11.94
C GLY A 107 18.78 -15.97 -12.94
N MET A 108 17.51 -15.84 -13.34
CA MET A 108 16.79 -16.79 -14.20
C MET A 108 16.97 -16.45 -15.69
N SER A 109 18.20 -16.29 -16.17
CA SER A 109 18.51 -15.71 -17.49
C SER A 109 17.85 -16.39 -18.70
N SER A 110 17.46 -17.66 -18.57
CA SER A 110 16.78 -18.46 -19.60
C SER A 110 15.38 -18.91 -19.17
N ALA A 111 14.71 -18.14 -18.31
CA ALA A 111 13.37 -18.46 -17.82
C ALA A 111 12.36 -18.52 -18.96
N GLU A 112 11.54 -19.57 -18.98
CA GLU A 112 10.28 -19.56 -19.70
C GLU A 112 9.25 -18.75 -18.90
N ILE A 113 8.63 -17.76 -19.54
CA ILE A 113 7.63 -16.89 -18.90
C ILE A 113 6.24 -17.35 -19.35
N VAL A 114 5.48 -17.91 -18.41
CA VAL A 114 4.09 -18.32 -18.63
C VAL A 114 3.16 -17.28 -18.00
N ASN A 115 2.43 -16.54 -18.84
CA ASN A 115 1.39 -15.61 -18.38
C ASN A 115 0.01 -16.14 -18.76
N LEU A 116 -0.81 -16.48 -17.75
CA LEU A 116 -2.17 -16.99 -17.93
C LEU A 116 -3.24 -15.89 -18.02
N GLY A 117 -2.83 -14.62 -17.91
CA GLY A 117 -3.71 -13.46 -17.95
C GLY A 117 -4.31 -13.09 -16.60
N ILE A 118 -4.67 -11.81 -16.45
CA ILE A 118 -5.31 -11.26 -15.25
C ILE A 118 -6.85 -11.36 -15.26
N GLU A 119 -7.46 -11.71 -16.39
CA GLU A 119 -8.91 -11.67 -16.51
C GLU A 119 -9.58 -12.80 -15.73
N ARG A 120 -10.53 -12.41 -14.87
CA ARG A 120 -11.48 -13.33 -14.24
C ARG A 120 -12.86 -13.17 -14.89
N PRO A 121 -13.31 -14.11 -15.73
CA PRO A 121 -14.56 -13.97 -16.50
C PRO A 121 -15.80 -13.87 -15.62
N ASN A 122 -15.75 -14.48 -14.45
CA ASN A 122 -16.82 -14.49 -13.46
C ASN A 122 -16.87 -13.22 -12.58
N LEU A 123 -15.85 -12.37 -12.63
CA LEU A 123 -15.81 -11.11 -11.87
C LEU A 123 -16.39 -9.94 -12.67
N ARG A 124 -17.30 -9.21 -12.01
CA ARG A 124 -17.89 -7.96 -12.50
C ARG A 124 -17.29 -6.78 -11.75
N TYR A 125 -16.52 -5.96 -12.48
CA TYR A 125 -15.88 -4.75 -11.96
C TYR A 125 -16.83 -3.55 -12.03
N GLU A 126 -16.95 -2.81 -10.93
CA GLU A 126 -17.84 -1.66 -10.78
C GLU A 126 -17.18 -0.52 -9.97
N VAL A 127 -17.38 0.73 -10.40
CA VAL A 127 -16.96 1.91 -9.64
C VAL A 127 -18.18 2.78 -9.33
N LEU A 128 -18.60 2.78 -8.07
CA LEU A 128 -19.73 3.58 -7.59
C LEU A 128 -19.22 4.91 -7.05
N ARG A 129 -19.47 6.00 -7.80
CA ARG A 129 -19.08 7.35 -7.40
C ARG A 129 -20.03 7.88 -6.33
N THR A 130 -19.46 8.41 -5.25
CA THR A 130 -20.22 8.93 -4.10
C THR A 130 -19.83 10.37 -3.82
N VAL A 131 -20.83 11.21 -3.50
CA VAL A 131 -20.64 12.66 -3.33
C VAL A 131 -20.23 13.05 -1.91
N ASN A 132 -20.54 12.22 -0.92
CA ASN A 132 -20.21 12.42 0.49
C ASN A 132 -20.21 11.07 1.23
N GLY A 133 -19.85 11.10 2.53
CA GLY A 133 -19.80 9.89 3.36
C GLY A 133 -21.16 9.21 3.58
N ALA A 134 -22.26 9.97 3.62
CA ALA A 134 -23.60 9.42 3.81
C ALA A 134 -24.05 8.61 2.58
N ALA A 135 -23.93 9.19 1.38
CA ALA A 135 -24.20 8.51 0.12
C ALA A 135 -23.32 7.26 -0.07
N LYS A 136 -22.10 7.29 0.49
CA LYS A 136 -21.18 6.15 0.47
C LYS A 136 -21.65 5.00 1.37
N ARG A 137 -22.12 5.32 2.59
CA ARG A 137 -22.75 4.34 3.49
C ARG A 137 -24.02 3.75 2.88
N GLU A 138 -24.86 4.57 2.27
CA GLU A 138 -26.07 4.13 1.58
C GLU A 138 -25.74 3.20 0.40
N SER A 139 -24.74 3.55 -0.41
CA SER A 139 -24.27 2.71 -1.51
C SER A 139 -23.75 1.36 -1.03
N LEU A 140 -23.01 1.33 0.09
CA LEU A 140 -22.56 0.08 0.72
C LEU A 140 -23.77 -0.77 1.16
N LEU A 141 -24.72 -0.19 1.90
CA LEU A 141 -25.92 -0.92 2.34
C LEU A 141 -26.72 -1.47 1.17
N ARG A 142 -26.86 -0.72 0.07
CA ARG A 142 -27.52 -1.21 -1.15
C ARG A 142 -26.83 -2.46 -1.71
N VAL A 143 -25.50 -2.40 -1.87
CA VAL A 143 -24.71 -3.57 -2.34
C VAL A 143 -24.90 -4.77 -1.42
N LEU A 144 -24.83 -4.57 -0.10
CA LEU A 144 -25.00 -5.66 0.87
C LEU A 144 -26.43 -6.21 0.91
N ARG A 145 -27.44 -5.43 0.54
CA ARG A 145 -28.83 -5.93 0.42
C ARG A 145 -29.03 -6.77 -0.83
N GLU A 146 -28.43 -6.35 -1.95
CA GLU A 146 -28.45 -7.04 -3.24
C GLU A 146 -27.69 -8.39 -3.16
N GLU A 147 -26.51 -8.39 -2.55
CA GLU A 147 -25.62 -9.57 -2.54
C GLU A 147 -25.75 -10.38 -1.26
N LYS A 148 -26.44 -11.53 -1.30
CA LYS A 148 -26.73 -12.34 -0.09
C LYS A 148 -25.60 -13.22 0.43
N GLY A 149 -24.58 -13.52 -0.37
CA GLY A 149 -23.46 -14.37 0.07
C GLY A 149 -22.44 -13.63 0.94
N SER A 150 -21.35 -14.35 1.27
CA SER A 150 -20.24 -13.76 2.02
C SER A 150 -19.47 -12.75 1.20
N GLY A 151 -18.89 -11.75 1.87
CA GLY A 151 -18.08 -10.74 1.19
C GLY A 151 -17.14 -9.98 2.11
N ILE A 152 -16.21 -9.26 1.49
CA ILE A 152 -15.18 -8.49 2.19
C ILE A 152 -15.39 -6.99 1.91
N VAL A 153 -15.22 -6.16 2.93
CA VAL A 153 -15.21 -4.70 2.82
C VAL A 153 -13.84 -4.19 3.25
N TYR A 154 -13.01 -3.78 2.29
CA TYR A 154 -11.69 -3.23 2.54
C TYR A 154 -11.73 -1.73 2.85
N ALA A 155 -11.03 -1.32 3.90
CA ALA A 155 -10.85 0.08 4.28
C ALA A 155 -9.39 0.39 4.60
N ALA A 156 -8.97 1.63 4.32
CA ALA A 156 -7.55 2.01 4.42
C ALA A 156 -7.04 2.17 5.86
N THR A 157 -7.93 2.35 6.84
CA THR A 157 -7.51 2.61 8.23
C THR A 157 -8.26 1.74 9.24
N ILE A 158 -7.58 1.37 10.33
CA ILE A 158 -8.16 0.65 11.47
C ILE A 158 -9.38 1.39 12.03
N ARG A 159 -9.29 2.72 12.14
CA ARG A 159 -10.43 3.54 12.60
C ARG A 159 -11.64 3.36 11.69
N THR A 160 -11.44 3.37 10.37
CA THR A 160 -12.52 3.17 9.41
C THR A 160 -13.09 1.77 9.47
N VAL A 161 -12.26 0.73 9.67
CA VAL A 161 -12.74 -0.64 9.88
C VAL A 161 -13.67 -0.72 11.10
N GLU A 162 -13.25 -0.16 12.23
CA GLU A 162 -14.05 -0.14 13.47
C GLU A 162 -15.36 0.67 13.30
N ASP A 163 -15.29 1.83 12.64
CA ASP A 163 -16.46 2.67 12.37
C ASP A 163 -17.46 1.98 11.41
N LEU A 164 -16.96 1.25 10.41
CA LEU A 164 -17.79 0.49 9.48
C LEU A 164 -18.40 -0.75 10.14
N HIS A 165 -17.62 -1.49 10.92
CA HIS A 165 -18.11 -2.64 11.68
C HIS A 165 -19.29 -2.23 12.58
N ARG A 166 -19.12 -1.19 13.42
CA ARG A 166 -20.23 -0.65 14.24
C ARG A 166 -21.44 -0.23 13.40
N PHE A 167 -21.20 0.44 12.28
CA PHE A 167 -22.27 0.89 11.40
C PHE A 167 -23.05 -0.28 10.78
N LEU A 168 -22.36 -1.33 10.33
CA LEU A 168 -22.99 -2.51 9.74
C LEU A 168 -23.80 -3.30 10.77
N VAL A 169 -23.24 -3.54 11.95
CA VAL A 169 -23.94 -4.21 13.06
C VAL A 169 -25.19 -3.43 13.47
N ALA A 170 -25.10 -2.10 13.57
CA ALA A 170 -26.25 -1.24 13.86
C ALA A 170 -27.35 -1.27 12.78
N ASN A 171 -27.02 -1.73 11.56
CA ASN A 171 -27.97 -1.94 10.47
C ASN A 171 -28.34 -3.43 10.30
N SER A 172 -28.15 -4.24 11.35
CA SER A 172 -28.48 -5.67 11.37
C SER A 172 -27.76 -6.49 10.27
N ILE A 173 -26.56 -6.07 9.88
CA ILE A 173 -25.68 -6.85 9.02
C ILE A 173 -24.73 -7.63 9.92
N ASP A 174 -24.73 -8.96 9.75
CA ASP A 174 -23.73 -9.83 10.34
C ASP A 174 -22.35 -9.52 9.74
N ALA A 175 -21.52 -8.84 10.54
CA ALA A 175 -20.24 -8.34 10.12
C ALA A 175 -19.18 -8.58 11.20
N GLY A 176 -18.02 -9.09 10.79
CA GLY A 176 -16.80 -9.17 11.59
C GLY A 176 -15.83 -8.03 11.23
N ARG A 177 -14.76 -7.90 12.02
CA ARG A 177 -13.67 -6.95 11.75
C ARG A 177 -12.31 -7.63 11.79
N TYR A 178 -11.40 -7.21 10.91
CA TYR A 178 -10.04 -7.73 10.90
C TYR A 178 -9.00 -6.63 10.62
N HIS A 179 -8.02 -6.51 11.52
CA HIS A 179 -6.86 -5.64 11.31
C HIS A 179 -5.67 -6.05 12.19
N GLY A 180 -4.46 -5.61 11.82
CA GLY A 180 -3.20 -6.03 12.48
C GLY A 180 -3.03 -5.63 13.95
N LYS A 181 -3.93 -4.81 14.52
CA LYS A 181 -3.95 -4.51 15.97
C LYS A 181 -4.84 -5.43 16.82
N LEU A 182 -5.60 -6.33 16.21
CA LEU A 182 -6.39 -7.30 16.97
C LEU A 182 -5.45 -8.33 17.62
N PRO A 183 -5.73 -8.77 18.86
CA PRO A 183 -5.04 -9.91 19.47
C PRO A 183 -5.07 -11.13 18.53
N THR A 184 -4.00 -11.93 18.53
CA THR A 184 -3.88 -13.11 17.65
C THR A 184 -5.07 -14.05 17.77
N ARG A 185 -5.49 -14.38 19.00
CA ARG A 185 -6.69 -15.21 19.24
C ARG A 185 -7.97 -14.63 18.63
N GLU A 186 -8.18 -13.32 18.72
CA GLU A 186 -9.36 -12.66 18.13
C GLU A 186 -9.29 -12.68 16.59
N ARG A 187 -8.09 -12.50 16.02
CA ARG A 187 -7.88 -12.61 14.56
C ARG A 187 -8.20 -14.01 14.05
N GLU A 188 -7.73 -15.04 14.74
CA GLU A 188 -7.98 -16.44 14.39
C GLU A 188 -9.47 -16.78 14.47
N GLN A 189 -10.14 -16.43 15.57
CA GLN A 189 -11.57 -16.69 15.77
C GLN A 189 -12.44 -16.00 14.70
N VAL A 190 -12.18 -14.72 14.42
CA VAL A 190 -12.97 -13.96 13.43
C VAL A 190 -12.69 -14.46 12.01
N GLN A 191 -11.44 -14.84 11.71
CA GLN A 191 -11.09 -15.46 10.44
C GLN A 191 -11.80 -16.81 10.29
N GLU A 192 -11.71 -17.70 11.26
CA GLU A 192 -12.36 -19.02 11.24
C GLU A 192 -13.89 -18.92 11.09
N SER A 193 -14.52 -18.01 11.83
CA SER A 193 -15.96 -17.71 11.70
C SER A 193 -16.33 -17.27 10.28
N PHE A 194 -15.53 -16.41 9.65
CA PHE A 194 -15.77 -16.00 8.26
C PHE A 194 -15.55 -17.14 7.25
N MET A 195 -14.50 -17.95 7.44
CA MET A 195 -14.17 -19.08 6.57
C MET A 195 -15.28 -20.14 6.59
N SER A 196 -15.75 -20.49 7.78
CA SER A 196 -16.84 -21.45 8.02
C SER A 196 -18.24 -20.93 7.68
N GLY A 197 -18.38 -19.63 7.42
CA GLY A 197 -19.66 -19.00 7.09
C GLY A 197 -20.49 -18.52 8.28
N GLY A 198 -19.95 -18.60 9.50
CA GLY A 198 -20.54 -18.01 10.71
C GLY A 198 -20.54 -16.47 10.72
N THR A 199 -19.74 -15.84 9.87
CA THR A 199 -19.78 -14.39 9.61
C THR A 199 -19.94 -14.12 8.13
N ARG A 200 -20.96 -13.35 7.77
CA ARG A 200 -21.24 -13.02 6.37
C ARG A 200 -20.30 -11.95 5.80
N VAL A 201 -20.10 -10.84 6.50
CA VAL A 201 -19.31 -9.71 5.98
C VAL A 201 -18.04 -9.52 6.79
N MET A 202 -16.87 -9.55 6.15
CA MET A 202 -15.62 -9.18 6.82
C MET A 202 -15.26 -7.74 6.51
N VAL A 203 -15.18 -6.86 7.51
CA VAL A 203 -14.63 -5.51 7.35
C VAL A 203 -13.15 -5.52 7.71
N ALA A 204 -12.26 -5.16 6.80
CA ALA A 204 -10.84 -5.34 7.04
C ALA A 204 -9.93 -4.26 6.46
N THR A 205 -8.73 -4.15 7.02
CA THR A 205 -7.59 -3.53 6.31
C THR A 205 -6.93 -4.56 5.39
N SER A 206 -5.95 -4.15 4.58
CA SER A 206 -5.16 -5.06 3.70
C SER A 206 -4.49 -6.23 4.44
N ALA A 207 -4.38 -6.14 5.77
CA ALA A 207 -3.94 -7.25 6.63
C ALA A 207 -4.80 -8.53 6.49
N PHE A 208 -6.06 -8.42 6.09
CA PHE A 208 -6.90 -9.58 5.77
C PHE A 208 -6.65 -10.01 4.32
N GLY A 209 -5.48 -10.61 4.11
CA GLY A 209 -4.96 -10.88 2.78
C GLY A 209 -4.45 -12.31 2.64
N MET A 210 -3.17 -12.52 2.94
CA MET A 210 -2.51 -13.82 2.76
C MET A 210 -3.27 -14.92 3.55
N GLY A 211 -3.58 -16.04 2.89
CA GLY A 211 -4.25 -17.19 3.53
C GLY A 211 -5.78 -17.17 3.56
N VAL A 212 -6.45 -16.13 3.05
CA VAL A 212 -7.92 -16.18 2.87
C VAL A 212 -8.23 -17.00 1.61
N ASP A 213 -8.48 -18.30 1.82
CA ASP A 213 -8.90 -19.24 0.76
C ASP A 213 -10.35 -19.68 0.93
N LYS A 214 -11.27 -18.72 0.88
CA LYS A 214 -12.72 -18.99 0.89
C LYS A 214 -13.23 -18.97 -0.55
N PRO A 215 -13.63 -20.11 -1.14
CA PRO A 215 -13.92 -20.19 -2.58
C PRO A 215 -15.18 -19.40 -2.98
N ASP A 216 -16.10 -19.23 -2.03
CA ASP A 216 -17.47 -18.76 -2.23
C ASP A 216 -17.72 -17.28 -1.85
N ILE A 217 -16.67 -16.44 -1.86
CA ILE A 217 -16.81 -14.99 -1.66
C ILE A 217 -17.57 -14.39 -2.87
N ARG A 218 -18.73 -13.75 -2.62
CA ARG A 218 -19.61 -13.18 -3.67
C ARG A 218 -19.31 -11.74 -4.01
N PHE A 219 -18.75 -10.99 -3.08
CA PHE A 219 -18.37 -9.61 -3.36
C PHE A 219 -17.16 -9.16 -2.55
N VAL A 220 -16.41 -8.25 -3.15
CA VAL A 220 -15.38 -7.46 -2.49
C VAL A 220 -15.71 -6.00 -2.72
N VAL A 221 -15.86 -5.23 -1.63
CA VAL A 221 -16.10 -3.79 -1.66
C VAL A 221 -14.90 -3.04 -1.13
N HIS A 222 -14.30 -2.22 -1.96
CA HIS A 222 -13.32 -1.23 -1.54
C HIS A 222 -14.05 0.01 -1.05
N TRP A 223 -14.11 0.17 0.27
CA TRP A 223 -14.57 1.42 0.87
C TRP A 223 -13.63 2.55 0.46
N ASN A 224 -12.31 2.39 0.59
CA ASN A 224 -11.35 3.33 0.01
C ASN A 224 -10.66 2.65 -1.17
N PHE A 225 -10.30 3.41 -2.20
CA PHE A 225 -9.42 2.85 -3.24
C PHE A 225 -8.07 2.47 -2.61
N PRO A 226 -7.49 1.33 -3.01
CA PRO A 226 -6.16 0.93 -2.57
C PRO A 226 -5.09 1.86 -3.16
N ASP A 227 -3.84 1.63 -2.79
CA ASP A 227 -2.70 2.45 -3.23
C ASP A 227 -2.23 2.15 -4.66
N SER A 228 -2.66 1.02 -5.24
CA SER A 228 -2.24 0.55 -6.55
C SER A 228 -3.27 -0.38 -7.20
N LEU A 229 -3.13 -0.63 -8.51
CA LEU A 229 -4.02 -1.55 -9.24
C LEU A 229 -3.66 -3.01 -8.97
N GLU A 230 -2.41 -3.28 -8.63
CA GLU A 230 -1.91 -4.58 -8.18
C GLU A 230 -2.62 -4.99 -6.88
N THR A 231 -2.59 -4.12 -5.87
CA THR A 231 -3.32 -4.32 -4.60
C THR A 231 -4.82 -4.52 -4.87
N TYR A 232 -5.42 -3.68 -5.73
CA TYR A 232 -6.84 -3.81 -6.10
C TYR A 232 -7.16 -5.18 -6.68
N LEU A 233 -6.38 -5.65 -7.66
CA LEU A 233 -6.60 -6.95 -8.31
C LEU A 233 -6.39 -8.12 -7.35
N GLN A 234 -5.35 -8.08 -6.54
CA GLN A 234 -5.06 -9.12 -5.55
C GLN A 234 -6.21 -9.25 -4.54
N GLU A 235 -6.76 -8.12 -4.09
CA GLU A 235 -7.87 -8.08 -3.12
C GLU A 235 -9.20 -8.51 -3.74
N VAL A 236 -9.57 -8.03 -4.94
CA VAL A 236 -10.83 -8.43 -5.59
C VAL A 236 -10.78 -9.85 -6.16
N GLY A 237 -9.58 -10.36 -6.49
CA GLY A 237 -9.36 -11.72 -6.98
C GLY A 237 -9.69 -12.83 -5.97
N ARG A 238 -9.94 -12.45 -4.70
CA ARG A 238 -10.47 -13.32 -3.64
C ARG A 238 -11.93 -13.72 -3.89
N ALA A 239 -12.68 -12.91 -4.62
CA ALA A 239 -14.06 -13.20 -4.94
C ALA A 239 -14.17 -14.29 -6.03
N GLY A 240 -15.21 -15.12 -5.95
CA GLY A 240 -15.59 -16.06 -7.00
C GLY A 240 -14.49 -17.05 -7.39
N ARG A 241 -13.72 -17.56 -6.43
CA ARG A 241 -12.70 -18.60 -6.69
C ARG A 241 -13.32 -19.94 -7.11
N ASP A 242 -14.57 -20.18 -6.71
CA ASP A 242 -15.44 -21.25 -7.22
C ASP A 242 -15.91 -21.06 -8.68
N GLY A 243 -15.45 -20.02 -9.37
CA GLY A 243 -15.83 -19.70 -10.75
C GLY A 243 -17.24 -19.13 -10.91
N LYS A 244 -18.02 -19.03 -9.83
CA LYS A 244 -19.38 -18.47 -9.88
C LYS A 244 -19.35 -16.93 -9.96
N PRO A 245 -20.43 -16.29 -10.45
CA PRO A 245 -20.49 -14.83 -10.54
C PRO A 245 -20.18 -14.14 -9.21
N ALA A 246 -19.33 -13.14 -9.25
CA ALA A 246 -19.00 -12.31 -8.10
C ALA A 246 -18.69 -10.86 -8.52
N ARG A 247 -18.77 -9.93 -7.56
CA ARG A 247 -18.67 -8.49 -7.82
C ARG A 247 -17.45 -7.87 -7.13
N ALA A 248 -16.74 -7.04 -7.89
CA ALA A 248 -15.63 -6.23 -7.44
C ALA A 248 -16.07 -4.76 -7.47
N ILE A 249 -16.44 -4.20 -6.31
CA ILE A 249 -17.02 -2.86 -6.20
C ILE A 249 -16.05 -1.89 -5.56
N LEU A 250 -15.77 -0.77 -6.21
CA LEU A 250 -15.05 0.36 -5.63
C LEU A 250 -16.01 1.52 -5.32
N LEU A 251 -16.11 1.92 -4.05
CA LEU A 251 -16.81 3.12 -3.63
C LEU A 251 -15.89 4.34 -3.77
N TYR A 252 -15.97 5.03 -4.90
CA TYR A 252 -15.06 6.11 -5.23
C TYR A 252 -15.52 7.47 -4.69
N ARG A 253 -14.61 8.16 -4.00
CA ARG A 253 -14.72 9.57 -3.61
C ARG A 253 -13.36 10.24 -3.77
N LEU A 254 -13.31 11.36 -4.48
CA LEU A 254 -12.06 12.07 -4.79
C LEU A 254 -11.29 12.50 -3.52
N GLU A 255 -12.01 12.88 -2.46
CA GLU A 255 -11.41 13.32 -1.19
C GLU A 255 -10.63 12.20 -0.48
N ASP A 256 -10.91 10.93 -0.80
CA ASP A 256 -10.17 9.79 -0.25
C ASP A 256 -8.71 9.77 -0.76
N LYS A 257 -8.39 10.50 -1.84
CA LYS A 257 -7.00 10.73 -2.29
C LYS A 257 -6.12 11.26 -1.16
N ARG A 258 -6.68 12.09 -0.26
CA ARG A 258 -5.91 12.65 0.86
C ARG A 258 -5.44 11.56 1.82
N VAL A 259 -6.23 10.51 2.02
CA VAL A 259 -5.86 9.39 2.89
C VAL A 259 -4.67 8.63 2.29
N GLN A 260 -4.74 8.29 1.00
CA GLN A 260 -3.62 7.59 0.34
C GLN A 260 -2.38 8.47 0.18
N SER A 261 -2.56 9.75 -0.17
CA SER A 261 -1.44 10.70 -0.26
C SER A 261 -0.75 10.91 1.09
N PHE A 262 -1.50 10.85 2.19
CA PHE A 262 -0.93 10.91 3.54
C PHE A 262 -0.07 9.68 3.85
N PHE A 263 -0.53 8.47 3.48
CA PHE A 263 0.27 7.25 3.62
C PHE A 263 1.56 7.32 2.78
N LEU A 264 1.47 7.74 1.53
CA LEU A 264 2.63 7.92 0.65
C LEU A 264 3.64 8.94 1.19
N GLY A 265 3.16 10.12 1.62
CA GLY A 265 4.01 11.18 2.17
C GLY A 265 4.67 10.82 3.51
N GLY A 266 4.12 9.85 4.24
CA GLY A 266 4.72 9.32 5.47
C GLY A 266 5.68 8.15 5.26
N LYS A 267 5.59 7.44 4.12
CA LYS A 267 6.36 6.23 3.81
C LYS A 267 7.81 6.54 3.43
N TYR A 268 8.06 7.68 2.78
CA TYR A 268 9.39 8.05 2.30
C TYR A 268 9.87 9.37 2.92
N PRO A 269 11.02 9.37 3.62
CA PRO A 269 11.61 10.60 4.13
C PRO A 269 12.21 11.43 2.99
N ARG A 270 12.24 12.75 3.16
CA ARG A 270 12.86 13.64 2.16
C ARG A 270 14.37 13.56 2.31
N ARG A 271 15.07 13.87 1.23
CA ARG A 271 16.53 13.97 1.19
C ARG A 271 17.12 14.75 2.36
N GLN A 272 16.59 15.94 2.63
CA GLN A 272 17.05 16.79 3.73
C GLN A 272 16.87 16.15 5.11
N ASP A 273 15.74 15.45 5.34
CA ASP A 273 15.48 14.76 6.60
C ASP A 273 16.47 13.62 6.81
N THR A 274 16.73 12.84 5.76
CA THR A 274 17.66 11.71 5.80
C THR A 274 19.08 12.19 6.08
N LEU A 275 19.51 13.29 5.45
CA LEU A 275 20.81 13.91 5.71
C LEU A 275 20.94 14.41 7.16
N ALA A 276 19.89 15.04 7.70
CA ALA A 276 19.89 15.54 9.07
C ALA A 276 20.01 14.40 10.09
N VAL A 277 19.23 13.32 9.91
CA VAL A 277 19.29 12.14 10.79
C VAL A 277 20.61 11.41 10.64
N TRP A 278 21.14 11.25 9.42
CA TRP A 278 22.47 10.66 9.21
C TRP A 278 23.56 11.47 9.92
N SER A 279 23.57 12.80 9.76
CA SER A 279 24.51 13.67 10.47
C SER A 279 24.38 13.56 12.00
N ALA A 280 23.17 13.34 12.51
CA ALA A 280 22.95 13.16 13.95
C ALA A 280 23.44 11.79 14.45
N ILE A 281 23.28 10.72 13.66
CA ILE A 281 23.80 9.37 13.97
C ILE A 281 25.34 9.32 13.86
N ALA A 282 25.91 9.96 12.83
CA ALA A 282 27.35 10.03 12.61
C ALA A 282 28.11 10.72 13.76
N ARG A 283 27.43 11.57 14.53
CA ARG A 283 27.96 12.23 15.73
C ARG A 283 27.99 11.34 16.98
N GLY A 284 27.39 10.15 16.94
CA GLY A 284 27.47 9.16 18.00
C GLY A 284 26.16 8.41 18.26
N PRO A 285 26.19 7.37 19.12
CA PRO A 285 25.04 6.58 19.50
C PRO A 285 23.87 7.44 19.98
N ALA A 286 22.67 7.21 19.44
CA ALA A 286 21.48 7.93 19.88
C ALA A 286 20.22 7.07 19.71
N SER A 287 19.28 7.23 20.64
CA SER A 287 17.94 6.66 20.52
C SER A 287 17.12 7.43 19.48
N ALA A 288 16.08 6.78 18.93
CA ALA A 288 15.17 7.45 17.98
C ALA A 288 14.52 8.71 18.56
N ARG A 289 14.26 8.73 19.88
CA ARG A 289 13.68 9.88 20.58
C ARG A 289 14.67 11.04 20.70
N GLU A 290 15.95 10.76 20.93
CA GLU A 290 17.00 11.79 20.97
C GLU A 290 17.28 12.35 19.58
N LEU A 291 17.37 11.49 18.57
CA LEU A 291 17.50 11.89 17.18
C LEU A 291 16.32 12.79 16.75
N ALA A 292 15.09 12.43 17.10
CA ALA A 292 13.90 13.25 16.85
C ALA A 292 14.01 14.67 17.42
N ARG A 293 14.52 14.82 18.65
CA ARG A 293 14.77 16.14 19.25
C ARG A 293 15.90 16.88 18.54
N LYS A 294 16.99 16.18 18.20
CA LYS A 294 18.17 16.78 17.54
C LYS A 294 17.87 17.27 16.11
N THR A 295 16.94 16.64 15.42
CA THR A 295 16.61 16.97 14.02
C THR A 295 15.30 17.73 13.85
N ASP A 296 14.57 17.99 14.95
CA ASP A 296 13.20 18.53 14.94
C ASP A 296 12.25 17.75 14.01
N LEU A 297 12.37 16.41 14.02
CA LEU A 297 11.55 15.52 13.20
C LEU A 297 10.65 14.66 14.09
N PRO A 298 9.42 14.33 13.64
CA PRO A 298 8.58 13.37 14.35
C PRO A 298 9.30 12.03 14.57
N GLU A 299 9.20 11.47 15.78
CA GLU A 299 9.89 10.22 16.15
C GLU A 299 9.61 9.06 15.17
N LYS A 300 8.38 8.98 14.63
CA LYS A 300 8.03 8.00 13.60
C LYS A 300 8.87 8.16 12.33
N LYS A 301 9.10 9.39 11.88
CA LYS A 301 9.88 9.70 10.68
C LYS A 301 11.36 9.37 10.89
N VAL A 302 11.90 9.68 12.08
CA VAL A 302 13.26 9.27 12.47
C VAL A 302 13.41 7.75 12.49
N LYS A 303 12.43 7.01 13.02
CA LYS A 303 12.46 5.54 13.00
C LYS A 303 12.49 4.98 11.58
N VAL A 304 11.72 5.57 10.65
CA VAL A 304 11.74 5.20 9.23
C VAL A 304 13.12 5.44 8.62
N ILE A 305 13.68 6.64 8.81
CA ILE A 305 15.02 6.99 8.29
C ILE A 305 16.10 6.10 8.89
N ALA A 306 16.06 5.84 10.20
CA ALA A 306 17.02 4.98 10.87
C ALA A 306 16.97 3.55 10.32
N ALA A 307 15.78 2.99 10.13
CA ALA A 307 15.62 1.67 9.52
C ALA A 307 16.21 1.61 8.10
N GLN A 308 16.07 2.69 7.30
CA GLN A 308 16.66 2.78 5.96
C GLN A 308 18.19 2.83 6.00
N LEU A 309 18.77 3.62 6.91
CA LEU A 309 20.23 3.70 7.08
C LEU A 309 20.80 2.37 7.59
N ILE A 310 20.06 1.65 8.43
CA ILE A 310 20.44 0.31 8.90
C ILE A 310 20.41 -0.69 7.74
N GLY A 311 19.34 -0.72 6.94
CA GLY A 311 19.25 -1.59 5.76
C GLY A 311 20.32 -1.29 4.70
N ALA A 312 20.85 -0.06 4.66
CA ALA A 312 21.98 0.32 3.79
C ALA A 312 23.37 -0.03 4.39
N GLY A 313 23.41 -0.64 5.57
CA GLY A 313 24.64 -0.96 6.30
C GLY A 313 25.43 0.27 6.74
N ALA A 314 24.78 1.43 6.88
CA ALA A 314 25.40 2.67 7.36
C ALA A 314 25.38 2.78 8.88
N ALA A 315 24.34 2.22 9.49
CA ALA A 315 24.11 2.19 10.91
C ALA A 315 23.66 0.79 11.34
N GLU A 316 23.65 0.52 12.64
CA GLU A 316 23.06 -0.69 13.20
C GLU A 316 22.30 -0.35 14.47
N ARG A 317 21.41 -1.26 14.89
CA ARG A 317 20.62 -1.11 16.11
C ARG A 317 21.25 -1.91 17.24
N ARG A 318 21.82 -1.21 18.23
CA ARG A 318 22.32 -1.81 19.47
C ARG A 318 21.37 -1.49 20.63
N ARG A 319 20.56 -2.48 21.03
CA ARG A 319 19.48 -2.33 22.03
C ARG A 319 18.53 -1.18 21.66
N ARG A 320 18.55 -0.06 22.41
CA ARG A 320 17.70 1.12 22.19
C ARG A 320 18.38 2.21 21.35
N HIS A 321 19.67 2.08 21.07
CA HIS A 321 20.46 3.08 20.36
C HIS A 321 20.70 2.66 18.91
N ILE A 322 20.79 3.65 18.04
CA ILE A 322 21.24 3.53 16.66
C ILE A 322 22.68 4.03 16.64
N VAL A 323 23.59 3.21 16.16
CA VAL A 323 25.03 3.51 16.12
C VAL A 323 25.53 3.54 14.68
N PRO A 324 26.45 4.43 14.32
CA PRO A 324 27.06 4.42 12.99
C PRO A 324 27.97 3.18 12.87
N LEU A 325 27.86 2.46 11.76
CA LEU A 325 28.70 1.30 11.47
C LEU A 325 29.87 1.68 10.57
N ARG A 326 29.62 2.51 9.56
CA ARG A 326 30.62 3.04 8.63
C ARG A 326 30.18 4.40 8.11
N SER A 327 31.14 5.22 7.69
CA SER A 327 30.82 6.45 6.99
C SER A 327 30.28 6.15 5.58
N LEU A 328 29.14 6.74 5.23
CA LEU A 328 28.64 6.72 3.86
C LEU A 328 29.43 7.72 3.02
N ARG A 329 30.02 7.26 1.92
CA ARG A 329 30.62 8.17 0.93
C ARG A 329 29.51 9.00 0.28
N PRO A 330 29.76 10.25 -0.17
CA PRO A 330 28.74 11.08 -0.81
C PRO A 330 27.99 10.36 -1.94
N LYS A 331 28.72 9.63 -2.81
CA LYS A 331 28.13 8.83 -3.89
C LYS A 331 27.22 7.70 -3.41
N GLU A 332 27.50 7.09 -2.26
CA GLU A 332 26.68 6.01 -1.69
C GLU A 332 25.39 6.56 -1.08
N LEU A 333 25.52 7.70 -0.38
CA LEU A 333 24.39 8.43 0.16
C LEU A 333 23.47 8.95 -0.96
N ASP A 334 24.04 9.49 -2.04
CA ASP A 334 23.29 9.89 -3.22
C ASP A 334 22.55 8.72 -3.87
N ARG A 335 23.23 7.57 -4.08
CA ARG A 335 22.58 6.37 -4.63
C ARG A 335 21.42 5.90 -3.75
N LEU A 336 21.63 5.85 -2.42
CA LEU A 336 20.60 5.48 -1.46
C LEU A 336 19.39 6.42 -1.57
N LEU A 337 19.61 7.73 -1.53
CA LEU A 337 18.57 8.76 -1.63
C LEU A 337 17.82 8.70 -2.97
N SER A 338 18.55 8.61 -4.08
CA SER A 338 17.94 8.51 -5.42
C SER A 338 17.13 7.23 -5.61
N SER A 339 17.55 6.11 -5.00
CA SER A 339 16.75 4.87 -5.04
C SER A 339 15.39 5.06 -4.36
N TYR A 340 15.32 5.82 -3.27
CA TYR A 340 14.07 6.10 -2.56
C TYR A 340 13.20 7.14 -3.25
N GLU A 341 13.79 8.18 -3.84
CA GLU A 341 13.04 9.15 -4.66
C GLU A 341 12.37 8.45 -5.84
N LYS A 342 13.07 7.51 -6.50
CA LYS A 342 12.49 6.66 -7.55
C LYS A 342 11.33 5.81 -7.03
N ARG A 343 11.45 5.21 -5.86
CA ARG A 343 10.35 4.44 -5.23
C ARG A 343 9.15 5.31 -4.89
N HIS A 344 9.38 6.49 -4.31
CA HIS A 344 8.30 7.42 -3.99
C HIS A 344 7.58 7.90 -5.26
N ALA A 345 8.32 8.19 -6.33
CA ALA A 345 7.74 8.52 -7.63
C ALA A 345 6.90 7.35 -8.17
N SER A 346 7.45 6.13 -8.15
CA SER A 346 6.74 4.92 -8.60
C SER A 346 5.44 4.68 -7.83
N ASP A 347 5.46 4.79 -6.49
CA ASP A 347 4.26 4.61 -5.66
C ASP A 347 3.20 5.69 -5.93
N ARG A 348 3.63 6.94 -6.19
CA ARG A 348 2.72 8.02 -6.58
C ARG A 348 2.09 7.73 -7.95
N ASP A 349 2.89 7.27 -8.90
CA ASP A 349 2.41 6.97 -10.25
C ASP A 349 1.40 5.81 -10.23
N ARG A 350 1.63 4.77 -9.40
CA ARG A 350 0.63 3.70 -9.17
C ARG A 350 -0.69 4.23 -8.61
N LEU A 351 -0.62 5.14 -7.62
CA LEU A 351 -1.81 5.75 -7.06
C LEU A 351 -2.58 6.55 -8.12
N GLU A 352 -1.87 7.28 -8.98
CA GLU A 352 -2.45 8.01 -10.09
C GLU A 352 -3.12 7.06 -11.10
N GLN A 353 -2.52 5.91 -11.40
CA GLN A 353 -3.14 4.88 -12.24
C GLN A 353 -4.42 4.29 -11.61
N MET A 354 -4.42 4.03 -10.31
CA MET A 354 -5.62 3.58 -9.58
C MET A 354 -6.75 4.62 -9.65
N MET A 355 -6.41 5.90 -9.53
CA MET A 355 -7.36 7.00 -9.69
C MET A 355 -7.87 7.11 -11.14
N HIS A 356 -6.98 6.99 -12.11
CA HIS A 356 -7.32 7.00 -13.53
C HIS A 356 -8.30 5.86 -13.85
N TYR A 357 -8.03 4.65 -13.36
CA TYR A 357 -8.94 3.51 -13.47
C TYR A 357 -10.32 3.84 -12.89
N ALA A 358 -10.41 4.43 -11.70
CA ALA A 358 -11.70 4.78 -11.09
C ALA A 358 -12.46 5.89 -11.87
N GLN A 359 -11.72 6.79 -12.52
CA GLN A 359 -12.28 7.90 -13.30
C GLN A 359 -12.59 7.52 -14.75
N SER A 360 -11.98 6.45 -15.25
CA SER A 360 -12.15 5.96 -16.61
C SER A 360 -13.61 5.70 -16.95
N VAL A 361 -13.91 5.93 -18.22
CA VAL A 361 -15.22 5.72 -18.84
C VAL A 361 -15.20 4.56 -19.84
N GLY A 362 -14.01 4.02 -20.13
CA GLY A 362 -13.81 2.84 -20.96
C GLY A 362 -14.07 1.54 -20.21
N CYS A 363 -14.00 0.42 -20.91
CA CYS A 363 -14.16 -0.91 -20.29
C CYS A 363 -13.11 -1.12 -19.18
N ARG A 364 -13.57 -1.43 -17.95
CA ARG A 364 -12.69 -1.64 -16.78
C ARG A 364 -11.66 -2.76 -17.01
N VAL A 365 -12.11 -3.89 -17.56
CA VAL A 365 -11.24 -5.05 -17.84
C VAL A 365 -10.16 -4.70 -18.86
N ARG A 366 -10.53 -3.94 -19.89
CA ARG A 366 -9.57 -3.47 -20.90
C ARG A 366 -8.50 -2.57 -20.28
N THR A 367 -8.89 -1.61 -19.43
CA THR A 367 -7.94 -0.76 -18.71
C THR A 367 -7.01 -1.57 -17.82
N LEU A 368 -7.50 -2.62 -17.16
CA LEU A 368 -6.67 -3.52 -16.36
C LEU A 368 -5.68 -4.29 -17.24
N ARG A 369 -6.11 -4.87 -18.36
CA ARG A 369 -5.23 -5.56 -19.32
C ARG A 369 -4.13 -4.63 -19.84
N GLU A 370 -4.50 -3.42 -20.25
CA GLU A 370 -3.54 -2.38 -20.69
C GLU A 370 -2.50 -2.08 -19.61
N TYR A 371 -2.93 -1.95 -18.35
CA TYR A 371 -2.03 -1.70 -17.23
C TYR A 371 -1.01 -2.83 -17.00
N PHE A 372 -1.43 -4.09 -17.14
CA PHE A 372 -0.55 -5.27 -17.00
C PHE A 372 0.18 -5.65 -18.30
N ALA A 373 0.14 -4.78 -19.31
CA ALA A 373 0.75 -5.01 -20.63
C ALA A 373 0.23 -6.28 -21.34
N GLU A 374 -1.03 -6.62 -21.12
CA GLU A 374 -1.76 -7.65 -21.87
C GLU A 374 -2.48 -7.04 -23.06
N GLU A 375 -2.74 -7.86 -24.09
CA GLU A 375 -3.54 -7.47 -25.24
C GLU A 375 -4.93 -6.98 -24.79
N PRO A 376 -5.30 -5.71 -25.03
CA PRO A 376 -6.50 -5.11 -24.46
C PRO A 376 -7.78 -5.84 -24.88
N GLY A 377 -7.83 -6.27 -26.15
CA GLY A 377 -8.97 -6.97 -26.76
C GLY A 377 -10.24 -6.11 -26.84
N ALA A 378 -11.37 -6.79 -27.08
CA ALA A 378 -12.69 -6.15 -27.12
C ALA A 378 -13.19 -5.74 -25.73
N ALA A 379 -14.19 -4.87 -25.68
CA ALA A 379 -14.86 -4.51 -24.43
C ALA A 379 -15.53 -5.74 -23.79
N CYS A 380 -15.35 -5.93 -22.48
CA CYS A 380 -15.77 -7.17 -21.80
C CYS A 380 -17.28 -7.41 -21.69
N GLY A 381 -18.13 -6.46 -22.10
CA GLY A 381 -19.60 -6.55 -21.99
C GLY A 381 -20.20 -6.56 -20.58
N ARG A 382 -19.43 -6.82 -19.51
CA ARG A 382 -19.97 -7.08 -18.15
C ARG A 382 -19.69 -6.04 -17.08
N CYS A 383 -18.63 -5.23 -17.21
CA CYS A 383 -18.32 -4.18 -16.24
C CYS A 383 -19.36 -3.05 -16.21
N ASP A 384 -19.35 -2.22 -15.17
CA ASP A 384 -20.24 -1.05 -15.04
C ASP A 384 -20.26 -0.17 -16.30
N ASN A 385 -19.10 0.17 -16.84
CA ASN A 385 -18.98 1.02 -18.04
C ASN A 385 -19.48 0.32 -19.33
N CYS A 386 -19.41 -1.02 -19.42
CA CYS A 386 -19.95 -1.74 -20.57
C CYS A 386 -21.47 -1.92 -20.49
N ARG A 387 -22.02 -2.13 -19.29
CA ARG A 387 -23.47 -2.31 -19.09
C ARG A 387 -24.25 -1.00 -19.07
N GLN A 388 -23.61 0.08 -18.67
CA GLN A 388 -24.16 1.44 -18.71
C GLN A 388 -23.18 2.36 -19.42
N PRO A 389 -23.00 2.21 -20.75
CA PRO A 389 -22.11 3.07 -21.51
C PRO A 389 -22.55 4.52 -21.37
N LEU A 390 -21.60 5.46 -21.36
CA LEU A 390 -21.89 6.89 -21.23
C LEU A 390 -22.95 7.38 -22.23
N ALA A 391 -22.95 6.82 -23.44
CA ALA A 391 -23.93 7.13 -24.48
C ALA A 391 -25.38 6.73 -24.11
N ALA A 392 -25.54 5.72 -23.24
CA ALA A 392 -26.84 5.21 -22.78
C ALA A 392 -27.21 5.74 -21.38
N ARG A 393 -26.36 6.53 -20.73
CA ARG A 393 -26.74 7.19 -19.48
C ARG A 393 -27.75 8.29 -19.84
N PRO A 394 -28.95 8.30 -19.23
CA PRO A 394 -29.80 9.48 -19.33
C PRO A 394 -28.94 10.67 -18.90
N PRO A 395 -29.00 11.83 -19.60
CA PRO A 395 -28.24 12.99 -19.20
C PRO A 395 -28.54 13.21 -17.73
N THR A 396 -27.57 12.92 -16.87
CA THR A 396 -27.68 13.27 -15.46
C THR A 396 -27.97 14.74 -15.48
N ALA A 397 -29.17 15.14 -15.05
CA ALA A 397 -29.64 16.53 -15.06
C ALA A 397 -28.41 17.37 -14.79
N ALA A 398 -27.93 18.06 -15.83
CA ALA A 398 -26.61 18.64 -15.81
C ALA A 398 -26.58 19.42 -14.51
N ARG A 399 -25.78 18.97 -13.54
CA ARG A 399 -25.52 19.78 -12.36
C ARG A 399 -25.11 21.08 -12.99
N LYS A 400 -25.94 22.14 -12.84
CA LYS A 400 -25.62 23.48 -13.30
C LYS A 400 -24.15 23.62 -12.98
N ARG A 401 -23.32 23.76 -14.03
CA ARG A 401 -21.88 23.96 -13.85
C ARG A 401 -21.79 24.89 -12.66
N ALA A 402 -21.14 24.45 -11.58
CA ALA A 402 -20.81 25.39 -10.53
C ALA A 402 -20.20 26.57 -11.29
N PRO A 403 -20.70 27.80 -11.10
CA PRO A 403 -20.18 28.94 -11.83
C PRO A 403 -18.66 28.85 -11.75
N PRO A 404 -17.94 29.08 -12.88
CA PRO A 404 -16.49 29.01 -12.87
C PRO A 404 -16.02 29.69 -11.60
N LYS A 405 -15.16 29.01 -10.81
CA LYS A 405 -14.60 29.59 -9.59
C LYS A 405 -14.29 31.04 -9.93
N PRO A 406 -14.83 32.04 -9.20
CA PRO A 406 -14.52 33.43 -9.51
C PRO A 406 -13.02 33.51 -9.64
N ALA A 407 -12.56 34.10 -10.76
CA ALA A 407 -11.14 34.27 -11.05
C ALA A 407 -10.41 34.60 -9.75
N GLU A 408 -9.30 33.92 -9.46
CA GLU A 408 -8.49 34.22 -8.29
C GLU A 408 -8.36 35.74 -8.21
N ARG A 409 -8.97 36.32 -7.16
CA ARG A 409 -9.05 37.77 -7.03
C ARG A 409 -7.62 38.28 -7.07
N VAL A 410 -7.36 39.22 -7.98
CA VAL A 410 -6.06 39.86 -8.14
C VAL A 410 -5.58 40.29 -6.74
N PRO A 411 -4.37 39.89 -6.33
CA PRO A 411 -3.77 40.35 -5.08
C PRO A 411 -3.86 41.87 -4.96
N ARG A 412 -4.61 42.37 -3.97
CA ARG A 412 -4.77 43.81 -3.70
C ARG A 412 -3.54 44.42 -3.01
N PHE A 413 -2.67 43.58 -2.48
CA PHE A 413 -1.44 43.94 -1.77
C PHE A 413 -0.30 43.09 -2.29
N GLN A 414 0.92 43.61 -2.22
CA GLN A 414 2.17 42.95 -2.54
C GLN A 414 3.00 42.70 -1.29
N LEU A 415 4.01 41.83 -1.42
CA LEU A 415 4.95 41.53 -0.35
C LEU A 415 5.70 42.81 0.07
N GLY A 416 5.61 43.17 1.35
CA GLY A 416 6.22 44.37 1.90
C GLY A 416 5.27 45.56 2.08
N ASP A 417 4.05 45.52 1.55
CA ASP A 417 3.07 46.59 1.73
C ASP A 417 2.72 46.81 3.21
N GLU A 418 2.55 48.07 3.60
CA GLU A 418 1.99 48.42 4.90
C GLU A 418 0.46 48.43 4.82
N VAL A 419 -0.16 47.72 5.75
CA VAL A 419 -1.61 47.53 5.82
C VAL A 419 -2.11 47.75 7.23
N ARG A 420 -3.37 48.17 7.34
CA ARG A 420 -4.06 48.37 8.61
C ARG A 420 -5.24 47.42 8.74
N HIS A 421 -5.33 46.78 9.89
CA HIS A 421 -6.45 45.91 10.26
C HIS A 421 -7.22 46.50 11.45
N ARG A 422 -8.56 46.53 11.39
CA ARG A 422 -9.41 47.14 12.44
C ARG A 422 -9.10 46.65 13.86
N ARG A 423 -8.72 45.37 14.01
CA ARG A 423 -8.42 44.76 15.32
C ARG A 423 -6.93 44.78 15.70
N TYR A 424 -6.03 44.68 14.71
CA TYR A 424 -4.61 44.41 14.97
C TYR A 424 -3.71 45.62 14.72
N GLY A 425 -4.28 46.74 14.24
CA GLY A 425 -3.53 47.96 13.98
C GLY A 425 -2.73 47.89 12.68
N HIS A 426 -1.57 48.53 12.65
CA HIS A 426 -0.66 48.56 11.50
C HIS A 426 0.20 47.30 11.44
N GLY A 427 0.39 46.77 10.24
CA GLY A 427 1.22 45.61 9.98
C GLY A 427 1.78 45.58 8.57
N LYS A 428 2.76 44.70 8.36
CA LYS A 428 3.49 44.55 7.09
C LYS A 428 3.18 43.22 6.43
N VAL A 429 2.91 43.23 5.13
CA VAL A 429 2.59 42.04 4.35
C VAL A 429 3.84 41.17 4.17
N LEU A 430 3.76 39.91 4.59
CA LEU A 430 4.83 38.91 4.50
C LEU A 430 4.62 37.87 3.39
N ASP A 431 3.38 37.61 2.98
CA ASP A 431 3.05 36.67 1.90
C ASP A 431 1.62 36.91 1.39
N VAL A 432 1.38 36.62 0.10
CA VAL A 432 0.07 36.77 -0.53
C VAL A 432 -0.33 35.48 -1.25
N SER A 433 -1.38 34.83 -0.75
CA SER A 433 -1.86 33.55 -1.23
C SER A 433 -3.35 33.62 -1.54
N GLY A 434 -3.68 33.90 -2.82
CA GLY A 434 -5.07 34.05 -3.28
C GLY A 434 -5.78 35.19 -2.54
N SER A 435 -6.93 34.93 -1.91
CA SER A 435 -7.71 35.94 -1.18
C SER A 435 -7.21 36.26 0.25
N ASN A 436 -6.13 35.63 0.70
CA ASN A 436 -5.57 35.81 2.03
C ASN A 436 -4.14 36.37 1.96
N VAL A 437 -3.81 37.21 2.92
CA VAL A 437 -2.51 37.86 3.10
C VAL A 437 -2.00 37.56 4.49
N LEU A 438 -0.75 37.16 4.59
CA LEU A 438 -0.05 37.01 5.86
C LEU A 438 0.52 38.37 6.26
N VAL A 439 0.14 38.89 7.43
CA VAL A 439 0.56 40.22 7.91
C VAL A 439 1.22 40.09 9.28
N ALA A 440 2.36 40.74 9.46
CA ALA A 440 3.02 40.91 10.75
C ALA A 440 2.60 42.23 11.40
N PHE A 441 2.03 42.18 12.60
CA PHE A 441 1.64 43.35 13.39
C PHE A 441 2.64 43.62 14.53
N ALA A 442 2.64 44.83 15.08
CA ALA A 442 3.50 45.16 16.23
C ALA A 442 3.23 44.22 17.43
N LYS A 443 4.31 43.67 18.02
CA LYS A 443 4.38 42.56 19.01
C LYS A 443 4.56 41.13 18.43
N ASP A 444 5.30 40.96 17.32
CA ASP A 444 5.69 39.66 16.75
C ASP A 444 4.55 38.67 16.48
N MET A 445 3.33 39.17 16.23
CA MET A 445 2.19 38.33 15.86
C MET A 445 1.94 38.36 14.36
N THR A 446 2.08 37.21 13.71
CA THR A 446 1.71 37.01 12.31
C THR A 446 0.32 36.41 12.18
N HIS A 447 -0.57 37.08 11.45
CA HIS A 447 -1.93 36.61 11.19
C HIS A 447 -2.20 36.49 9.70
N LYS A 448 -2.85 35.38 9.31
CA LYS A 448 -3.39 35.20 7.95
C LYS A 448 -4.78 35.83 7.88
N ILE A 449 -4.92 36.91 7.12
CA ILE A 449 -6.09 37.78 7.08
C ILE A 449 -6.61 37.86 5.64
N ARG A 450 -7.93 37.94 5.46
CA ARG A 450 -8.52 38.18 4.14
C ARG A 450 -8.19 39.60 3.65
N GLN A 451 -7.84 39.75 2.38
CA GLN A 451 -7.52 41.06 1.78
C GLN A 451 -8.61 42.11 1.97
N ASP A 452 -9.88 41.68 2.00
CA ASP A 452 -11.04 42.56 2.21
C ASP A 452 -11.08 43.21 3.61
N TRP A 453 -10.30 42.69 4.58
CA TRP A 453 -10.26 43.17 5.97
C TRP A 453 -9.04 44.04 6.26
N LEU A 454 -8.21 44.26 5.25
CA LEU A 454 -7.02 45.10 5.30
C LEU A 454 -7.30 46.36 4.46
N SER A 455 -6.92 47.51 4.99
CA SER A 455 -6.79 48.75 4.22
C SER A 455 -5.31 49.07 4.02
N PRO A 456 -4.91 49.74 2.94
CA PRO A 456 -3.57 50.36 2.87
C PRO A 456 -3.35 51.23 4.12
N ALA A 457 -2.15 51.15 4.70
CA ALA A 457 -1.80 51.86 5.93
C ALA A 457 -1.70 53.38 5.72
#